data_AF-A0A353D4R1-F1
#
_entry.id   AF-A0A353D4R1-F1
#
_cell.length_a   1.000
_cell.length_b   1.000
_cell.length_c   1.000
_cell.angle_alpha   90.00
_cell.angle_beta   90.00
_cell.angle_gamma   90.00
#
_symmetry.space_group_name_H-M   'P 1'
#
loop_
_entity.id
_entity.type
_entity.pdbx_description
1 polymer ?
#
loop_
_entity_poly.entity_id
_entity_poly.type
_entity_poly.pdbx_seq_one_letter_code
_entity_poly.pdbx_strand_id
1 'polypeptide(L)' 'MSISLSNRVQSIKPSPTLAVTTRARELRESGKDVIGLGAGEPDFDTPQHIKDAGIKAIQDGFTKYTAVD' A
#
# COMPACT_ATOMS: atom_id res chain seq x y z
N MET A 1 -3.84 -32.17 1.69
CA MET A 1 -4.39 -31.61 0.44
C MET A 1 -3.33 -30.71 -0.18
N SER A 2 -2.83 -31.03 -1.37
CA SER A 2 -1.95 -30.13 -2.12
C SER A 2 -2.81 -29.17 -2.94
N ILE A 3 -2.81 -27.90 -2.56
CA ILE A 3 -3.42 -26.85 -3.36
C ILE A 3 -2.45 -26.54 -4.50
N SER A 4 -2.89 -26.76 -5.74
CA SER A 4 -2.15 -26.34 -6.93
C SER A 4 -2.68 -25.01 -7.42
N LEU A 5 -1.81 -24.01 -7.55
CA LEU A 5 -2.16 -22.67 -8.04
C LEU A 5 -2.23 -22.67 -9.57
N SER A 6 -2.98 -21.73 -10.16
CA SER A 6 -3.02 -21.58 -11.63
C SER A 6 -1.65 -21.25 -12.22
N ASN A 7 -1.36 -21.73 -13.44
CA ASN A 7 -0.10 -21.48 -14.15
C ASN A 7 0.23 -19.99 -14.28
N ARG A 8 -0.80 -19.13 -14.42
CA ARG A 8 -0.63 -17.67 -14.51
C ARG A 8 -0.06 -17.08 -13.22
N VAL A 9 -0.45 -17.56 -12.05
CA VAL A 9 0.10 -17.08 -10.77
C VAL A 9 1.53 -17.61 -10.60
N GLN A 10 1.78 -18.85 -11.01
CA GLN A 10 3.11 -19.46 -10.93
C GLN A 10 4.16 -18.76 -11.80
N SER A 11 3.75 -18.09 -12.90
CA SER A 11 4.68 -17.38 -13.79
C SER A 11 5.00 -15.94 -13.37
N ILE A 12 4.30 -15.39 -12.37
CA ILE A 12 4.55 -14.03 -11.87
C ILE A 12 5.79 -14.05 -10.98
N LYS A 13 6.79 -13.25 -11.35
CA LYS A 13 7.99 -13.08 -10.53
C LYS A 13 7.68 -12.20 -9.31
N PRO A 14 8.31 -12.48 -8.15
CA PRO A 14 8.23 -11.57 -7.00
C PRO A 14 8.67 -10.14 -7.38
N SER A 15 8.00 -9.14 -6.82
CA SER A 15 8.32 -7.73 -7.08
C SER A 15 9.67 -7.36 -6.43
N PRO A 16 10.69 -6.97 -7.22
CA PRO A 16 11.98 -6.55 -6.67
C PRO A 16 11.84 -5.26 -5.84
N THR A 17 10.96 -4.33 -6.26
CA THR A 17 10.70 -3.08 -5.54
C THR A 17 10.13 -3.35 -4.15
N LEU A 18 9.17 -4.26 -4.03
CA LEU A 18 8.57 -4.62 -2.73
C LEU A 18 9.61 -5.24 -1.78
N ALA A 19 10.48 -6.11 -2.31
CA ALA A 19 11.53 -6.74 -1.51
C ALA A 19 12.52 -5.70 -0.94
N VAL A 20 12.94 -4.72 -1.75
CA VAL A 20 13.86 -3.66 -1.32
C VAL A 20 13.20 -2.75 -0.29
N THR A 21 11.95 -2.30 -0.53
CA THR A 21 11.21 -1.44 0.40
C THR A 21 10.98 -2.13 1.75
N THR A 22 10.63 -3.43 1.73
CA THR A 22 10.41 -4.22 2.95
C THR A 22 11.69 -4.33 3.78
N ARG A 23 12.81 -4.70 3.14
CA ARG A 23 14.12 -4.80 3.80
C ARG A 23 14.60 -3.45 4.35
N ALA A 24 14.40 -2.36 3.63
CA ALA A 24 14.74 -1.03 4.10
C ALA A 24 13.94 -0.64 5.35
N ARG A 25 12.65 -0.99 5.41
CA ARG A 25 11.81 -0.79 6.59
C ARG A 25 12.29 -1.61 7.79
N GLU A 26 12.55 -2.91 7.60
CA GLU A 26 13.07 -3.78 8.66
C GLU A 26 14.40 -3.29 9.25
N LEU A 27 15.31 -2.82 8.38
CA LEU A 27 16.60 -2.29 8.83
C LEU A 27 16.42 -1.02 9.69
N ARG A 28 15.49 -0.13 9.32
CA ARG A 28 15.15 1.05 10.14
C ARG A 28 14.54 0.66 11.48
N GLU A 29 13.60 -0.29 11.48
CA GLU A 29 12.97 -0.81 12.70
C GLU A 29 13.98 -1.47 13.63
N SER A 30 15.03 -2.10 13.07
CA SER A 30 16.18 -2.64 13.84
C SER A 30 17.17 -1.58 14.35
N GLY A 31 16.87 -0.29 14.18
CA GLY A 31 17.68 0.82 14.68
C GLY A 31 18.84 1.23 13.78
N LYS A 32 18.89 0.78 12.52
CA LYS A 32 19.92 1.17 11.56
C LYS A 32 19.51 2.44 10.81
N ASP A 33 20.46 3.33 10.61
CA ASP A 33 20.27 4.52 9.79
C ASP A 33 20.24 4.14 8.30
N VAL A 34 19.06 4.27 7.67
CA VAL A 34 18.83 3.88 6.27
C VAL A 34 18.06 4.98 5.56
N ILE A 35 18.63 5.48 4.47
CA ILE A 35 17.97 6.40 3.55
C ILE A 35 17.29 5.60 2.44
N GLY A 36 15.97 5.77 2.31
CA GLY A 36 15.12 4.96 1.45
C GLY A 36 14.71 5.81 0.26
N LEU A 37 15.40 5.63 -0.86
CA LEU A 37 15.15 6.34 -2.12
C LEU A 37 14.28 5.53 -3.09
N GLY A 38 13.66 4.45 -2.61
CA GLY A 38 12.85 3.53 -3.41
C GLY A 38 11.34 3.63 -3.18
N ALA A 39 10.89 4.49 -2.27
CA ALA A 39 9.46 4.74 -2.07
C ALA A 39 8.93 5.60 -3.23
N GLY A 40 7.81 5.18 -3.81
CA GLY A 40 7.12 5.93 -4.87
C GLY A 40 5.97 6.80 -4.38
N GLU A 41 5.75 6.87 -3.06
CA GLU A 41 4.75 7.73 -2.44
C GLU A 41 5.36 9.09 -2.06
N PRO A 42 4.62 10.21 -2.20
CA PRO A 42 5.08 11.51 -1.75
C PRO A 42 5.36 11.53 -0.24
N ASP A 43 6.28 12.40 0.17
CA ASP A 43 6.61 12.70 1.56
C ASP A 43 5.56 13.60 2.24
N PHE A 44 4.75 14.29 1.46
CA PHE A 44 3.67 15.13 1.96
C PHE A 44 2.47 14.31 2.43
N ASP A 45 1.88 14.75 3.53
CA ASP A 45 0.61 14.21 4.00
C ASP A 45 -0.54 14.61 3.04
N THR A 46 -1.65 13.88 3.13
CA THR A 46 -2.88 14.19 2.40
C THR A 46 -3.38 15.59 2.79
N PRO A 47 -3.67 16.48 1.82
CA PRO A 47 -4.22 17.82 2.10
C PRO A 47 -5.45 17.80 3.01
N GLN A 48 -5.56 18.79 3.91
CA GLN A 48 -6.60 18.81 4.95
C GLN A 48 -8.03 18.74 4.38
N HIS A 49 -8.31 19.49 3.31
CA HIS A 49 -9.63 19.49 2.68
C HIS A 49 -10.03 18.11 2.11
N ILE A 50 -9.06 17.26 1.72
CA ILE A 50 -9.31 15.89 1.26
C ILE A 50 -9.63 14.99 2.46
N LYS A 51 -8.89 15.15 3.56
CA LYS A 51 -9.18 14.43 4.82
C LYS A 51 -10.57 14.77 5.34
N ASP A 52 -10.91 16.05 5.37
CA ASP A 52 -12.22 16.53 5.83
C ASP A 52 -13.37 15.97 4.97
N ALA A 53 -13.19 15.92 3.64
CA ALA A 53 -14.15 15.30 2.75
C ALA A 53 -14.34 13.80 3.02
N GLY A 54 -13.24 13.07 3.27
CA GLY A 54 -13.29 11.65 3.64
C GLY A 54 -13.99 11.41 4.98
N ILE A 55 -13.68 12.24 6.00
CA ILE A 55 -14.33 12.19 7.31
C ILE A 55 -15.83 12.47 7.17
N LYS A 56 -16.19 13.51 6.41
CA LYS A 56 -17.59 13.87 6.15
C LYS A 56 -18.33 12.73 5.45
N ALA A 57 -17.73 12.07 4.46
CA ALA A 57 -18.35 10.93 3.78
C ALA A 57 -18.66 9.77 4.75
N ILE A 58 -17.74 9.49 5.68
CA ILE A 58 -17.95 8.47 6.74
C ILE A 58 -19.09 8.89 7.66
N GLN A 59 -19.10 10.14 8.13
CA GLN A 59 -20.11 10.68 9.05
C GLN A 59 -21.51 10.74 8.42
N ASP A 60 -21.59 11.10 7.14
CA ASP A 60 -22.84 11.18 6.36
C ASP A 60 -23.33 9.80 5.89
N GLY A 61 -22.60 8.72 6.20
CA GLY A 61 -23.02 7.35 5.92
C GLY A 61 -22.79 6.86 4.48
N PHE A 62 -21.91 7.50 3.70
CA PHE A 62 -21.46 7.05 2.37
C PHE A 62 -20.59 5.78 2.45
N THR A 63 -21.21 4.68 2.89
CA THR A 63 -20.56 3.41 3.25
C THR A 63 -21.12 2.22 2.47
N LYS A 64 -22.00 2.49 1.49
CA LYS A 64 -22.63 1.48 0.63
C LYS A 64 -21.90 1.41 -0.71
N TYR A 65 -22.26 0.41 -1.52
CA TYR A 65 -21.72 0.28 -2.87
C TYR A 65 -21.90 1.59 -3.65
N THR A 66 -20.84 1.98 -4.35
CA THR A 66 -20.87 3.05 -5.33
C THR A 66 -21.65 2.60 -6.56
N ALA A 67 -21.97 3.53 -7.44
CA ALA A 67 -22.57 3.20 -8.73
C ALA A 67 -21.65 2.26 -9.55
N VAL A 68 -22.28 1.45 -10.40
CA VAL A 68 -21.60 0.47 -11.25
C VAL A 68 -21.42 1.13 -12.62
N ASP A 69 -20.43 2.01 -12.71
CA ASP A 69 -20.08 2.75 -13.92
C ASP A 69 -18.71 2.26 -14.42
#